data_AF-A0AA39LWC9-F1
#
_entry.id   AF-A0AA39LWC9-F1
#
_cell.length_a   1.000
_cell.length_b   1.000
_cell.length_c   1.000
_cell.angle_alpha   90.00
_cell.angle_beta   90.00
_cell.angle_gamma   90.00
#
_symmetry.space_group_name_H-M   'P 1'
#
loop_
_entity.id
_entity.type
_entity.pdbx_description
1 polymer ?
#
loop_
_entity_poly.entity_id
_entity_poly.type
_entity_poly.pdbx_seq_one_letter_code
_entity_poly.pdbx_strand_id
1 'polypeptide(L)'
;MISRLLLIVSTTALVANETCGQNEQFYPCGPCDSPCGKQLFCPAVCSEDGGCGCLPGHKRNSSGDCIPQERCPTPPCPTNETFYSCGSCDGTCGNPYPPCPLICKLDGSCNCKEGYVRDKEGDCIVLADCPTPMNRTCGVNEQFYPCGACDSPCGVDMACVEGCRPPGECGCLSGYKRDENGLCVPPKECRCGPNEVFDECGPCDGTCRRPHRPCPRICRLDGGCGCRHGYVRNEHGRCIPREWCLLYND
;
A
#
# COMPACT_ATOMS: atom_id res chain seq x y z
N MET A 1 -68.38 -60.22 16.97
CA MET A 1 -67.71 -58.92 16.76
C MET A 1 -66.56 -58.82 17.77
N ILE A 2 -65.34 -59.11 17.35
CA ILE A 2 -64.14 -59.02 18.20
C ILE A 2 -63.49 -57.67 17.87
N SER A 3 -63.63 -56.70 18.78
CA SER A 3 -63.02 -55.37 18.65
C SER A 3 -61.55 -55.45 19.04
N ARG A 4 -60.65 -55.30 18.06
CA ARG A 4 -59.21 -55.26 18.31
C ARG A 4 -58.82 -53.84 18.75
N LEU A 5 -58.38 -53.74 19.99
CA LEU A 5 -57.76 -52.55 20.57
C LEU A 5 -56.39 -52.34 19.89
N LEU A 6 -56.24 -51.26 19.11
CA LEU A 6 -54.93 -50.82 18.60
C LEU A 6 -54.25 -49.97 19.67
N LEU A 7 -53.17 -50.48 20.27
CA LEU A 7 -52.23 -49.72 21.08
C LEU A 7 -51.24 -49.01 20.15
N ILE A 8 -51.34 -47.68 20.07
CA ILE A 8 -50.38 -46.84 19.35
C ILE A 8 -49.25 -46.51 20.33
N VAL A 9 -48.11 -47.19 20.18
CA VAL A 9 -46.88 -46.85 20.93
C VAL A 9 -46.26 -45.64 20.23
N SER A 10 -46.45 -44.46 20.82
CA SER A 10 -45.83 -43.21 20.36
C SER A 10 -44.39 -43.18 20.86
N THR A 11 -43.45 -43.62 20.03
CA THR A 11 -42.02 -43.43 20.26
C THR A 11 -41.70 -41.94 20.09
N THR A 12 -41.66 -41.19 21.18
CA THR A 12 -41.04 -39.87 21.19
C THR A 12 -39.55 -40.07 20.98
N ALA A 13 -39.08 -39.82 19.76
CA ALA A 13 -37.66 -39.69 19.48
C ALA A 13 -37.11 -38.57 20.38
N LEU A 14 -36.23 -38.91 21.32
CA LEU A 14 -35.40 -37.91 21.99
C LEU A 14 -34.49 -37.32 20.92
N VAL A 15 -34.87 -36.17 20.37
CA VAL A 15 -33.94 -35.34 19.60
C VAL A 15 -32.99 -34.76 20.66
N ALA A 16 -31.76 -35.26 20.70
CA ALA A 16 -30.70 -34.64 21.47
C ALA A 16 -30.60 -33.19 21.01
N ASN A 17 -30.94 -32.25 21.89
CA ASN A 17 -30.72 -30.83 21.64
C ASN A 17 -29.20 -30.64 21.75
N GLU A 18 -28.48 -30.83 20.65
CA GLU A 18 -27.03 -30.66 20.59
C GLU A 18 -26.69 -29.19 20.82
N THR A 19 -26.59 -28.81 22.08
CA THR A 19 -26.10 -27.49 22.47
C THR A 19 -24.58 -27.53 22.35
N CYS A 20 -24.05 -26.83 21.35
CA CYS A 20 -22.61 -26.66 21.19
C CYS A 20 -21.98 -25.90 22.36
N GLY A 21 -20.66 -26.06 22.52
CA GLY A 21 -19.89 -25.41 23.58
C GLY A 21 -19.79 -23.90 23.42
N GLN A 22 -19.06 -23.26 24.33
CA GLN A 22 -18.78 -21.82 24.21
C GLN A 22 -17.97 -21.53 22.94
N ASN A 23 -18.39 -20.49 22.21
CA ASN A 23 -17.83 -20.09 20.92
C ASN A 23 -17.88 -21.19 19.86
N GLU A 24 -18.84 -22.11 19.98
CA GLU A 24 -19.12 -23.13 18.97
C GLU A 24 -20.54 -22.97 18.42
N GLN A 25 -20.73 -23.41 17.18
CA GLN A 25 -22.05 -23.55 16.56
C GLN A 25 -22.13 -24.90 15.83
N PHE A 26 -23.35 -25.38 15.62
CA PHE A 26 -23.58 -26.62 14.89
C PHE A 26 -23.42 -26.38 13.39
N TYR A 27 -22.57 -27.19 12.74
CA TYR A 27 -22.36 -27.22 11.31
C TYR A 27 -22.96 -28.51 10.74
N PRO A 28 -24.04 -28.44 9.94
CA PRO A 28 -24.69 -29.62 9.37
C PRO A 28 -23.79 -30.48 8.46
N CYS A 29 -22.77 -29.88 7.85
CA CYS A 29 -21.80 -30.55 6.97
C CYS A 29 -20.56 -31.06 7.74
N GLY A 30 -20.59 -31.00 9.07
CA GLY A 30 -19.44 -31.27 9.94
C GLY A 30 -18.55 -30.03 10.10
N PRO A 31 -17.97 -29.82 11.28
CA PRO A 31 -17.06 -28.72 11.53
C PRO A 31 -15.67 -29.00 10.93
N CYS A 32 -14.97 -27.95 10.53
CA CYS A 32 -13.55 -28.04 10.17
C CYS A 32 -12.78 -26.93 10.89
N ASP A 33 -12.39 -27.24 12.13
CA ASP A 33 -11.71 -26.28 12.97
C ASP A 33 -10.20 -26.30 12.70
N SER A 34 -9.66 -25.13 12.38
CA SER A 34 -8.21 -24.94 12.35
C SER A 34 -7.69 -24.72 13.78
N PRO A 35 -6.73 -25.52 14.26
CA PRO A 35 -6.11 -25.25 15.55
C PRO A 35 -5.27 -23.98 15.51
N CYS A 36 -4.92 -23.42 16.67
CA CYS A 36 -3.97 -22.30 16.75
C CYS A 36 -2.65 -22.63 16.04
N GLY A 37 -2.08 -21.66 15.33
CA GLY A 37 -0.78 -21.79 14.64
C GLY A 37 -0.78 -22.68 13.40
N LYS A 38 -1.93 -23.22 12.98
CA LYS A 38 -2.05 -24.01 11.75
C LYS A 38 -3.33 -23.64 11.02
N GLN A 39 -3.30 -23.70 9.70
CA GLN A 39 -4.50 -23.68 8.89
C GLN A 39 -4.76 -25.10 8.37
N LEU A 40 -5.92 -25.66 8.70
CA LEU A 40 -6.35 -26.91 8.10
C LEU A 40 -6.91 -26.62 6.70
N PHE A 41 -6.59 -27.48 5.74
CA PHE A 41 -7.30 -27.51 4.48
C PHE A 41 -8.58 -28.34 4.68
N CYS A 42 -9.72 -27.67 4.66
CA CYS A 42 -11.00 -28.32 4.86
C CYS A 42 -11.44 -29.00 3.57
N PRO A 43 -11.59 -30.34 3.54
CA PRO A 43 -12.12 -31.02 2.38
C PRO A 43 -13.57 -30.56 2.14
N ALA A 44 -13.97 -30.39 0.88
CA ALA A 44 -15.34 -30.05 0.51
C ALA A 44 -16.34 -31.22 0.67
N VAL A 45 -15.95 -32.25 1.43
CA VAL A 45 -16.75 -33.45 1.69
C VAL A 45 -17.46 -33.25 3.01
N CYS A 46 -18.79 -33.34 3.01
CA CYS A 46 -19.58 -33.21 4.23
C CYS A 46 -19.56 -34.48 5.07
N SER A 47 -19.51 -34.32 6.39
CA SER A 47 -19.95 -35.35 7.32
C SER A 47 -21.47 -35.33 7.38
N GLU A 48 -22.09 -36.49 7.14
CA GLU A 48 -23.56 -36.68 7.15
C GLU A 48 -24.18 -36.42 8.54
N ASP A 49 -23.41 -36.64 9.60
CA ASP A 49 -23.88 -36.49 10.99
C ASP A 49 -23.77 -35.05 11.53
N GLY A 50 -23.15 -34.14 10.78
CA GLY A 50 -22.85 -32.79 11.27
C GLY A 50 -21.95 -32.76 12.51
N GLY A 51 -21.84 -31.59 13.16
CA GLY A 51 -21.17 -31.48 14.46
C GLY A 51 -20.88 -30.04 14.88
N CYS A 52 -20.48 -29.86 16.14
CA CYS A 52 -20.12 -28.55 16.70
C CYS A 52 -18.71 -28.12 16.31
N GLY A 53 -18.59 -26.93 15.73
CA GLY A 53 -17.31 -26.31 15.35
C GLY A 53 -17.18 -24.90 15.87
N CYS A 54 -15.96 -24.38 15.85
CA CYS A 54 -15.67 -23.02 16.26
C CYS A 54 -16.42 -22.00 15.40
N LEU A 55 -16.92 -20.94 16.04
CA LEU A 55 -17.47 -19.78 15.33
C LEU A 55 -16.43 -19.15 14.39
N PRO A 56 -16.84 -18.49 13.29
CA PRO A 56 -15.91 -17.72 12.45
C PRO A 56 -15.03 -16.78 13.28
N GLY A 57 -13.73 -16.74 13.00
CA GLY A 57 -12.74 -15.95 13.75
C GLY A 57 -12.24 -16.60 15.05
N HIS A 58 -12.70 -17.80 15.39
CA HIS A 58 -12.20 -18.58 16.52
C HIS A 58 -11.34 -19.76 16.04
N LYS A 59 -10.38 -20.16 16.86
CA LYS A 59 -9.51 -21.32 16.63
C LYS A 59 -9.50 -22.22 17.85
N ARG A 60 -9.31 -23.52 17.61
CA ARG A 60 -9.26 -24.52 18.69
C ARG A 60 -7.88 -24.47 19.35
N ASN A 61 -7.84 -24.26 20.67
CA ASN A 61 -6.61 -24.27 21.45
C ASN A 61 -6.15 -25.72 21.75
N SER A 62 -5.01 -25.89 22.41
CA SER A 62 -4.48 -27.22 22.78
C SER A 62 -5.32 -27.98 23.80
N SER A 63 -6.20 -27.29 24.54
CA SER A 63 -7.13 -27.88 25.50
C SER A 63 -8.45 -28.32 24.85
N GLY A 64 -8.66 -27.98 23.58
CA GLY A 64 -9.87 -28.29 22.84
C GLY A 64 -10.92 -27.18 22.83
N ASP A 65 -10.67 -26.01 23.44
CA ASP A 65 -11.64 -24.90 23.47
C ASP A 65 -11.52 -23.99 22.24
N CYS A 66 -12.65 -23.46 21.75
CA CYS A 66 -12.66 -22.43 20.73
C CYS A 66 -12.42 -21.05 21.35
N ILE A 67 -11.28 -20.45 21.04
CA ILE A 67 -10.89 -19.11 21.51
C ILE A 67 -10.77 -18.13 20.34
N PRO A 68 -10.96 -16.81 20.56
CA PRO A 68 -10.70 -15.81 19.53
C PRO A 68 -9.28 -15.96 18.97
N GLN A 69 -9.13 -15.87 17.66
CA GLN A 69 -7.83 -16.08 16.99
C GLN A 69 -6.70 -15.19 17.55
N GLU A 70 -7.01 -13.98 18.02
CA GLU A 70 -6.04 -13.05 18.61
C GLU A 70 -5.47 -13.54 19.96
N ARG A 71 -6.14 -14.49 20.61
CA ARG A 71 -5.70 -15.13 21.86
C ARG A 71 -4.95 -16.43 21.63
N CYS A 72 -4.76 -16.84 20.38
CA CYS A 72 -3.90 -17.98 20.10
C CYS A 72 -2.47 -17.68 20.59
N PRO A 73 -1.79 -18.65 21.24
CA PRO A 73 -0.39 -18.49 21.60
C PRO A 73 0.44 -18.20 20.36
N THR A 74 1.19 -17.10 20.36
CA THR A 74 2.14 -16.76 19.31
C THR A 74 3.56 -17.04 19.79
N PRO A 75 4.46 -17.47 18.89
CA PRO A 75 5.87 -17.60 19.25
C PRO A 75 6.44 -16.22 19.63
N PRO A 76 7.32 -16.13 20.63
CA PRO A 76 7.99 -14.88 20.95
C PRO A 76 8.87 -14.47 19.76
N CYS A 77 8.71 -13.23 19.31
CA CYS A 77 9.51 -12.68 18.23
C CYS A 77 10.76 -11.95 18.74
N PRO A 78 11.83 -11.88 17.93
CA PRO A 78 12.99 -11.04 18.21
C PRO A 78 12.64 -9.56 18.40
N THR A 79 13.62 -8.79 18.88
CA THR A 79 13.50 -7.33 19.01
C THR A 79 13.12 -6.70 17.66
N ASN A 80 12.23 -5.72 17.68
CA ASN A 80 11.71 -5.02 16.50
C ASN A 80 10.94 -5.89 15.48
N GLU A 81 10.55 -7.09 15.88
CA GLU A 81 9.67 -7.95 15.09
C GLU A 81 8.28 -8.05 15.73
N THR A 82 7.29 -8.45 14.92
CA THR A 82 5.91 -8.73 15.33
C THR A 82 5.45 -10.00 14.62
N PHE A 83 4.72 -10.86 15.33
CA PHE A 83 4.19 -12.07 14.73
C PHE A 83 2.97 -11.75 13.88
N TYR A 84 3.00 -12.13 12.61
CA TYR A 84 1.86 -12.06 11.71
C TYR A 84 1.40 -13.47 11.36
N SER A 85 0.10 -13.75 11.56
CA SER A 85 -0.52 -15.05 11.26
C SER A 85 -0.52 -15.37 9.77
N CYS A 86 -0.54 -14.34 8.93
CA CYS A 86 -0.24 -14.39 7.51
C CYS A 86 1.15 -13.78 7.36
N GLY A 87 2.19 -14.63 7.39
CA GLY A 87 3.58 -14.18 7.38
C GLY A 87 3.86 -13.19 6.24
N SER A 88 4.74 -12.22 6.47
CA SER A 88 5.00 -11.12 5.54
C SER A 88 6.32 -11.28 4.78
N CYS A 89 6.46 -10.46 3.74
CA CYS A 89 7.73 -9.98 3.20
C CYS A 89 8.35 -9.00 4.22
N ASP A 90 9.64 -9.10 4.49
CA ASP A 90 10.38 -8.00 5.12
C ASP A 90 11.13 -7.24 4.04
N GLY A 91 11.13 -5.91 4.14
CA GLY A 91 12.09 -5.10 3.41
C GLY A 91 13.51 -5.38 3.88
N THR A 92 14.49 -5.14 3.02
CA THR A 92 15.91 -5.16 3.38
C THR A 92 16.52 -3.78 3.19
N CYS A 93 17.70 -3.53 3.74
CA CYS A 93 18.42 -2.29 3.47
C CYS A 93 18.67 -2.01 1.97
N GLY A 94 18.79 -3.06 1.15
CA GLY A 94 18.95 -2.92 -0.30
C GLY A 94 17.62 -2.80 -1.07
N ASN A 95 16.52 -3.29 -0.50
CA ASN A 95 15.18 -3.18 -1.06
C ASN A 95 14.15 -3.02 0.08
N PRO A 96 13.95 -1.79 0.59
CA PRO A 96 13.10 -1.55 1.76
C PRO A 96 11.62 -1.83 1.53
N TYR A 97 11.16 -1.76 0.28
CA TYR A 97 9.76 -1.94 -0.10
C TYR A 97 9.64 -3.01 -1.19
N PRO A 98 9.92 -4.28 -0.87
CA PRO A 98 9.80 -5.36 -1.83
C PRO A 98 8.34 -5.57 -2.21
N PRO A 99 8.04 -6.00 -3.45
CA PRO A 99 6.71 -6.44 -3.79
C PRO A 99 6.36 -7.68 -2.95
N CYS A 100 5.31 -7.56 -2.16
CA CYS A 100 4.89 -8.60 -1.24
C CYS A 100 3.85 -9.50 -1.92
N PRO A 101 4.08 -10.83 -1.97
CA PRO A 101 3.08 -11.73 -2.51
C PRO A 101 1.81 -11.67 -1.66
N LEU A 102 0.65 -11.63 -2.30
CA LEU A 102 -0.66 -11.73 -1.63
C LEU A 102 -0.95 -13.15 -1.08
N ILE A 103 0.02 -14.05 -1.16
CA ILE A 103 -0.09 -15.44 -0.71
C ILE A 103 0.34 -15.49 0.76
N CYS A 104 -0.60 -15.85 1.63
CA CYS A 104 -0.31 -16.03 3.05
C CYS A 104 0.52 -17.29 3.31
N LYS A 105 1.62 -17.13 4.06
CA LYS A 105 2.22 -18.24 4.80
C LYS A 105 1.36 -18.50 6.02
N LEU A 106 0.56 -19.58 5.96
CA LEU A 106 -0.49 -19.91 6.92
C LEU A 106 0.03 -20.33 8.31
N ASP A 107 1.31 -20.69 8.40
CA ASP A 107 1.99 -21.01 9.65
C ASP A 107 2.47 -19.73 10.39
N GLY A 108 2.29 -18.56 9.77
CA GLY A 108 2.73 -17.26 10.29
C GLY A 108 4.26 -17.10 10.35
N SER A 109 4.72 -15.87 10.62
CA SER A 109 6.13 -15.59 10.87
C SER A 109 6.31 -14.32 11.69
N CYS A 110 7.47 -14.20 12.33
CA CYS A 110 7.93 -12.92 12.86
C CYS A 110 8.46 -12.08 11.70
N ASN A 111 7.99 -10.85 11.61
CA ASN A 111 8.36 -9.90 10.57
C ASN A 111 8.72 -8.55 11.18
N CYS A 112 9.53 -7.78 10.48
CA CYS A 112 9.93 -6.45 10.93
C CYS A 112 8.68 -5.58 11.17
N LYS A 113 8.71 -4.78 12.24
CA LYS A 113 7.68 -3.76 12.50
C LYS A 113 7.65 -2.75 11.34
N GLU A 114 6.53 -2.05 11.21
CA GLU A 114 6.40 -0.96 10.23
C GLU A 114 7.53 0.08 10.41
N GLY A 115 8.18 0.45 9.30
CA GLY A 115 9.35 1.34 9.28
C GLY A 115 10.71 0.67 9.55
N TYR A 116 10.73 -0.64 9.83
CA TYR A 116 11.95 -1.42 10.01
C TYR A 116 12.24 -2.29 8.78
N VAL A 117 13.52 -2.55 8.53
CA VAL A 117 14.01 -3.42 7.46
C VAL A 117 15.06 -4.38 8.00
N ARG A 118 15.19 -5.54 7.36
CA ARG A 118 16.15 -6.56 7.73
C ARG A 118 17.54 -6.21 7.19
N ASP A 119 18.54 -6.19 8.06
CA ASP A 119 19.94 -6.00 7.68
C ASP A 119 20.57 -7.29 7.13
N LYS A 120 21.89 -7.30 6.94
CA LYS A 120 22.63 -8.46 6.41
C LYS A 120 22.88 -9.53 7.47
N GLU A 121 22.83 -9.17 8.75
CA GLU A 121 22.92 -10.07 9.90
C GLU A 121 21.58 -10.79 10.16
N GLY A 122 20.49 -10.22 9.65
CA GLY A 122 19.14 -10.73 9.82
C GLY A 122 18.33 -9.99 10.88
N ASP A 123 18.83 -8.89 11.44
CA ASP A 123 18.14 -8.10 12.45
C ASP A 123 17.25 -7.01 11.82
N CYS A 124 16.11 -6.72 12.45
CA CYS A 124 15.24 -5.62 12.04
C CYS A 124 15.72 -4.30 12.64
N ILE A 125 16.24 -3.42 11.79
CA ILE A 125 16.72 -2.07 12.12
C ILE A 125 15.85 -1.02 11.46
N VAL A 126 15.87 0.22 11.95
CA VAL A 126 15.19 1.32 11.26
C VAL A 126 15.91 1.60 9.94
N LEU A 127 15.16 1.95 8.90
CA LEU A 127 15.74 2.19 7.56
C LEU A 127 16.87 3.24 7.57
N ALA A 128 16.80 4.21 8.49
CA ALA A 128 17.83 5.24 8.67
C ALA A 128 19.19 4.68 9.17
N ASP A 129 19.18 3.53 9.86
CA ASP A 129 20.37 2.88 10.41
C ASP A 129 21.01 1.91 9.43
N CYS A 130 20.39 1.71 8.26
CA CYS A 130 20.98 0.88 7.22
C CYS A 130 22.37 1.38 6.85
N PRO A 131 23.36 0.49 6.71
CA PRO A 131 24.70 0.88 6.30
C PRO A 131 24.63 1.50 4.91
N THR A 132 24.69 2.84 4.87
CA THR A 132 24.63 3.58 3.62
C THR A 132 25.81 3.15 2.75
N PRO A 133 25.60 2.82 1.46
CA PRO A 133 26.70 2.66 0.53
C PRO A 133 27.35 4.03 0.33
N MET A 134 28.42 4.23 1.10
CA MET A 134 29.33 5.36 1.10
C MET A 134 28.75 6.68 1.59
N ASN A 135 29.66 7.48 2.13
CA ASN A 135 29.53 8.87 2.49
C ASN A 135 28.97 9.69 1.30
N ARG A 136 27.65 9.68 1.10
CA ARG A 136 27.00 10.42 0.02
C ARG A 136 26.68 11.81 0.53
N THR A 137 27.68 12.66 0.52
CA THR A 137 27.46 14.10 0.59
C THR A 137 26.61 14.48 -0.62
N CYS A 138 25.32 14.71 -0.40
CA CYS A 138 24.44 15.25 -1.43
C CYS A 138 24.78 16.72 -1.68
N GLY A 139 24.38 17.23 -2.84
CA GLY A 139 24.58 18.63 -3.20
C GLY A 139 23.78 19.60 -2.33
N VAL A 140 23.93 20.89 -2.62
CA VAL A 140 23.15 21.93 -1.95
C VAL A 140 21.66 21.74 -2.27
N ASN A 141 20.83 21.80 -1.23
CA ASN A 141 19.37 21.54 -1.30
C ASN A 141 19.02 20.15 -1.83
N GLU A 142 19.90 19.18 -1.61
CA GLU A 142 19.64 17.78 -1.89
C GLU A 142 19.67 16.95 -0.61
N GLN A 143 18.88 15.89 -0.58
CA GLN A 143 18.98 14.84 0.43
C GLN A 143 19.01 13.48 -0.24
N PHE A 144 19.52 12.48 0.47
CA PHE A 144 19.49 11.12 -0.01
C PHE A 144 18.08 10.54 0.14
N TYR A 145 17.53 10.03 -0.95
CA TYR A 145 16.28 9.29 -0.98
C TYR A 145 16.59 7.80 -1.17
N PRO A 146 16.41 6.95 -0.14
CA PRO A 146 16.66 5.51 -0.22
C PRO A 146 15.87 4.81 -1.34
N CYS A 147 14.75 5.42 -1.73
CA CYS A 147 13.82 4.91 -2.75
C CYS A 147 13.96 5.58 -4.12
N GLY A 148 15.10 6.18 -4.40
CA GLY A 148 15.30 6.97 -5.61
C GLY A 148 14.71 8.37 -5.44
N ALA A 149 15.33 9.34 -6.10
CA ALA A 149 14.85 10.70 -6.11
C ALA A 149 13.78 10.87 -7.19
N CYS A 150 12.89 11.83 -7.00
CA CYS A 150 12.00 12.28 -8.05
C CYS A 150 12.04 13.81 -8.09
N ASP A 151 12.90 14.33 -8.96
CA ASP A 151 13.10 15.77 -9.07
C ASP A 151 12.25 16.33 -10.20
N SER A 152 11.45 17.35 -9.88
CA SER A 152 10.79 18.14 -10.90
C SER A 152 11.80 19.14 -11.50
N PRO A 153 12.02 19.14 -12.83
CA PRO A 153 12.80 20.19 -13.45
C PRO A 153 12.08 21.54 -13.36
N CYS A 154 12.81 22.63 -13.47
CA CYS A 154 12.20 23.95 -13.64
C CYS A 154 11.22 23.97 -14.83
N GLY A 155 10.08 24.64 -14.64
CA GLY A 155 9.03 24.76 -15.66
C GLY A 155 8.18 23.51 -15.91
N VAL A 156 8.49 22.37 -15.29
CA VAL A 156 7.73 21.13 -15.44
C VAL A 156 7.38 20.56 -14.07
N ASP A 157 6.10 20.47 -13.77
CA ASP A 157 5.62 19.72 -12.61
C ASP A 157 5.51 18.24 -12.99
N MET A 158 6.48 17.44 -12.57
CA MET A 158 6.42 15.99 -12.77
C MET A 158 5.57 15.37 -11.66
N ALA A 159 4.63 14.50 -12.04
CA ALA A 159 3.93 13.66 -11.07
C ALA A 159 4.89 12.55 -10.62
N CYS A 160 5.34 12.63 -9.37
CA CYS A 160 6.10 11.56 -8.75
C CYS A 160 5.16 10.42 -8.39
N VAL A 161 5.52 9.20 -8.81
CA VAL A 161 4.82 7.99 -8.39
C VAL A 161 5.36 7.60 -7.02
N GLU A 162 4.49 7.22 -6.09
CA GLU A 162 4.88 6.56 -4.83
C GLU A 162 5.37 5.12 -5.11
N GLY A 163 6.44 5.01 -5.89
CA GLY A 163 7.09 3.75 -6.23
C GLY A 163 8.54 3.84 -5.83
N CYS A 164 8.98 2.92 -4.96
CA CYS A 164 10.38 2.85 -4.57
C CYS A 164 11.22 2.35 -5.76
N ARG A 165 12.24 3.13 -6.13
CA ARG A 165 13.19 2.86 -7.22
C ARG A 165 14.61 2.70 -6.67
N PRO A 166 14.96 1.54 -6.09
CA PRO A 166 16.33 1.26 -5.68
C PRO A 166 17.25 1.05 -6.89
N PRO A 167 18.56 1.36 -6.78
CA PRO A 167 19.25 1.87 -5.60
C PRO A 167 18.92 3.35 -5.33
N GLY A 168 18.84 3.74 -4.06
CA GLY A 168 18.61 5.14 -3.69
C GLY A 168 19.69 6.10 -4.21
N GLU A 169 19.31 7.36 -4.38
CA GLU A 169 20.15 8.44 -4.92
C GLU A 169 19.85 9.78 -4.23
N CYS A 170 20.70 10.80 -4.47
CA CYS A 170 20.43 12.15 -3.99
C CYS A 170 19.37 12.82 -4.88
N GLY A 171 18.43 13.50 -4.25
CA GLY A 171 17.36 14.25 -4.91
C GLY A 171 17.16 15.61 -4.28
N CYS A 172 16.49 16.50 -5.00
CA CYS A 172 16.08 17.80 -4.50
C CYS A 172 15.20 17.64 -3.26
N LEU A 173 15.42 18.50 -2.26
CA LEU A 173 14.50 18.63 -1.13
C LEU A 173 13.07 18.93 -1.62
N SER A 174 12.07 18.49 -0.86
CA SER A 174 10.67 18.79 -1.19
C SER A 174 10.45 20.30 -1.36
N GLY A 175 9.82 20.68 -2.47
CA GLY A 175 9.59 22.08 -2.86
C GLY A 175 10.73 22.73 -3.65
N TYR A 176 11.88 22.07 -3.84
CA TYR A 176 12.95 22.53 -4.73
C TYR A 176 12.81 21.92 -6.13
N LYS A 177 13.32 22.63 -7.13
CA LYS A 177 13.28 22.21 -8.54
C LYS A 177 14.70 22.13 -9.09
N ARG A 178 14.95 21.16 -9.97
CA ARG A 178 16.27 20.98 -10.62
C ARG A 178 16.39 21.95 -11.79
N ASP A 179 17.40 22.81 -11.77
CA ASP A 179 17.68 23.77 -12.85
C ASP A 179 18.41 23.10 -14.03
N GLU A 180 18.66 23.86 -15.10
CA GLU A 180 19.36 23.38 -16.30
C GLU A 180 20.83 22.99 -16.05
N ASN A 181 21.43 23.47 -14.94
CA ASN A 181 22.79 23.11 -14.53
C ASN A 181 22.81 21.88 -13.61
N GLY A 182 21.65 21.31 -13.29
CA GLY A 182 21.52 20.18 -12.38
C GLY A 182 21.51 20.57 -10.89
N LEU A 183 21.35 21.84 -10.54
CA LEU A 183 21.28 22.32 -9.14
C LEU A 183 19.83 22.38 -8.66
N CYS A 184 19.60 22.02 -7.40
CA CYS A 184 18.29 22.16 -6.76
C CYS A 184 18.11 23.58 -6.22
N VAL A 185 17.21 24.34 -6.83
CA VAL A 185 16.95 25.74 -6.51
C VAL A 185 15.49 25.95 -6.05
N PRO A 186 15.21 26.97 -5.24
CA PRO A 186 13.84 27.38 -4.96
C PRO A 186 13.09 27.69 -6.26
N PRO A 187 11.79 27.40 -6.38
CA PRO A 187 11.04 27.58 -7.62
C PRO A 187 11.12 29.00 -8.19
N LYS A 188 11.21 30.00 -7.31
CA LYS A 188 11.34 31.43 -7.64
C LYS A 188 12.64 31.78 -8.35
N GLU A 189 13.68 30.97 -8.14
CA GLU A 189 15.00 31.11 -8.74
C GLU A 189 15.11 30.33 -10.07
N CYS A 190 14.07 29.59 -10.45
CA CYS A 190 14.00 29.00 -11.78
C CYS A 190 14.03 30.08 -12.85
N ARG A 191 15.01 29.99 -13.75
CA ARG A 191 15.01 30.77 -14.98
C ARG A 191 13.96 30.22 -15.91
N CYS A 192 12.92 31.01 -16.19
CA CYS A 192 11.90 30.62 -17.13
C CYS A 192 12.39 30.72 -18.58
N GLY A 193 11.84 29.88 -19.45
CA GLY A 193 12.19 29.85 -20.86
C GLY A 193 11.78 31.12 -21.60
N PRO A 194 12.13 31.23 -22.90
CA PRO A 194 11.69 32.36 -23.72
C PRO A 194 10.17 32.53 -23.71
N ASN A 195 9.72 33.76 -23.45
CA ASN A 195 8.31 34.13 -23.30
C ASN A 195 7.57 33.47 -22.12
N GLU A 196 8.30 32.95 -21.15
CA GLU A 196 7.74 32.46 -19.90
C GLU A 196 8.04 33.42 -18.74
N VAL A 197 7.17 33.42 -17.74
CA VAL A 197 7.29 34.17 -16.50
C VAL A 197 6.94 33.26 -15.33
N PHE A 198 7.60 33.46 -14.18
CA PHE A 198 7.29 32.71 -12.98
C PHE A 198 5.94 33.16 -12.41
N ASP A 199 5.03 32.21 -12.22
CA ASP A 199 3.76 32.38 -11.56
C ASP A 199 3.80 31.66 -10.21
N GLU A 200 3.68 32.41 -9.12
CA GLU A 200 3.63 31.88 -7.76
C GLU A 200 2.45 30.93 -7.53
N CYS A 201 1.35 31.10 -8.26
CA CYS A 201 0.15 30.29 -8.15
C CYS A 201 0.22 29.02 -9.05
N GLY A 202 1.30 28.88 -9.83
CA GLY A 202 1.47 27.84 -10.83
C GLY A 202 0.78 28.20 -12.14
N PRO A 203 1.44 27.95 -13.29
CA PRO A 203 0.96 28.42 -14.57
C PRO A 203 -0.25 27.63 -15.06
N CYS A 204 -1.15 28.32 -15.75
CA CYS A 204 -2.28 27.71 -16.43
C CYS A 204 -2.32 28.17 -17.88
N ASP A 205 -1.44 27.58 -18.69
CA ASP A 205 -1.28 28.01 -20.07
C ASP A 205 -2.40 27.49 -20.97
N GLY A 206 -2.86 28.35 -21.88
CA GLY A 206 -3.62 27.95 -23.05
C GLY A 206 -2.73 27.27 -24.09
N THR A 207 -3.35 26.57 -25.03
CA THR A 207 -2.66 26.02 -26.22
C THR A 207 -3.19 26.66 -27.48
N CYS A 208 -2.54 26.47 -28.63
CA CYS A 208 -3.10 26.95 -29.90
C CYS A 208 -4.51 26.42 -30.19
N ARG A 209 -4.81 25.17 -29.79
CA ARG A 209 -6.15 24.57 -29.94
C ARG A 209 -7.17 25.15 -28.96
N ARG A 210 -6.73 25.56 -27.76
CA ARG A 210 -7.58 26.18 -26.73
C ARG A 210 -6.87 27.34 -26.05
N PRO A 211 -6.81 28.53 -26.69
CA PRO A 211 -6.08 29.67 -26.16
C PRO A 211 -6.69 30.23 -24.87
N HIS A 212 -8.02 30.21 -24.78
CA HIS A 212 -8.78 30.65 -23.61
C HIS A 212 -9.17 29.46 -22.75
N ARG A 213 -8.17 28.88 -22.08
CA ARG A 213 -8.41 27.83 -21.10
C ARG A 213 -8.96 28.45 -19.80
N PRO A 214 -10.06 27.94 -19.25
CA PRO A 214 -10.49 28.33 -17.90
C PRO A 214 -9.49 27.81 -16.87
N CYS A 215 -8.93 28.72 -16.09
CA CYS A 215 -7.93 28.41 -15.09
C CYS A 215 -8.55 28.36 -13.69
N PRO A 216 -8.35 27.27 -12.93
CA PRO A 216 -8.81 27.22 -11.56
C PRO A 216 -8.08 28.31 -10.76
N ARG A 217 -8.80 29.01 -9.86
CA ARG A 217 -8.17 29.98 -8.93
C ARG A 217 -7.49 29.30 -7.74
N ILE A 218 -7.22 28.00 -7.85
CA ILE A 218 -6.54 27.20 -6.85
C ILE A 218 -5.05 27.23 -7.19
N CYS A 219 -4.25 27.77 -6.26
CA CYS A 219 -2.81 27.84 -6.46
C CYS A 219 -2.14 26.50 -6.20
N ARG A 220 -1.20 26.14 -7.08
CA ARG A 220 -0.18 25.13 -6.79
C ARG A 220 0.89 25.80 -5.92
N LEU A 221 1.09 25.29 -4.71
CA LEU A 221 1.97 25.91 -3.70
C LEU A 221 3.47 25.94 -4.10
N ASP A 222 3.83 25.25 -5.18
CA ASP A 222 5.21 25.15 -5.66
C ASP A 222 5.56 26.15 -6.77
N GLY A 223 4.56 26.87 -7.32
CA GLY A 223 4.75 27.83 -8.43
C GLY A 223 5.38 27.22 -9.69
N GLY A 224 5.45 27.99 -10.78
CA GLY A 224 6.08 27.49 -12.01
C GLY A 224 6.15 28.51 -13.15
N CYS A 225 6.86 28.13 -14.23
CA CYS A 225 7.01 28.98 -15.41
C CYS A 225 5.83 28.83 -16.38
N GLY A 226 5.08 29.91 -16.57
CA GLY A 226 3.95 29.99 -17.50
C GLY A 226 4.20 30.94 -18.65
N CYS A 227 3.45 30.79 -19.72
CA CYS A 227 3.48 31.73 -20.83
C CYS A 227 3.07 33.13 -20.35
N ARG A 228 3.86 34.13 -20.70
CA ARG A 228 3.50 35.54 -20.44
C ARG A 228 2.20 35.90 -21.14
N HIS A 229 1.52 36.93 -20.65
CA HIS A 229 0.24 37.36 -21.22
C HIS A 229 0.33 37.58 -22.75
N GLY A 230 -0.62 37.00 -23.49
CA GLY A 230 -0.66 37.02 -24.96
C GLY A 230 0.03 35.82 -25.65
N TYR A 231 0.69 34.93 -24.89
CA TYR A 231 1.37 33.74 -25.39
C TYR A 231 0.62 32.46 -25.01
N VAL A 232 0.78 31.41 -25.82
CA VAL A 232 0.20 30.07 -25.59
C VAL A 232 1.22 28.98 -25.92
N ARG A 233 1.06 27.78 -25.34
CA ARG A 233 1.95 26.66 -25.64
C ARG A 233 1.64 26.04 -27.00
N ASN A 234 2.67 25.81 -27.79
CA ASN A 234 2.61 24.99 -29.00
C ASN A 234 2.73 23.49 -28.67
N GLU A 235 2.72 22.62 -29.69
CA GLU A 235 2.82 21.16 -29.53
C GLU A 235 4.17 20.69 -28.94
N HIS A 236 5.19 21.53 -29.00
CA HIS A 236 6.51 21.27 -28.41
C HIS A 236 6.64 21.87 -26.99
N GLY A 237 5.55 22.35 -26.40
CA GLY A 237 5.55 22.95 -25.05
C GLY A 237 6.12 24.38 -24.97
N ARG A 238 6.51 25.00 -26.10
CA ARG A 238 7.10 26.35 -26.13
C ARG A 238 6.02 27.44 -26.18
N CYS A 239 6.23 28.54 -25.47
CA CYS A 239 5.35 29.71 -25.49
C CYS A 239 5.57 30.55 -26.74
N ILE A 240 4.57 30.57 -27.63
CA ILE A 240 4.56 31.36 -28.86
C ILE A 240 3.45 32.43 -28.79
N PRO A 241 3.57 33.55 -29.54
CA PRO A 241 2.50 34.53 -29.62
C PRO A 241 1.23 33.87 -30.14
N ARG A 242 0.09 34.18 -29.54
CA ARG A 242 -1.20 33.55 -29.90
C ARG A 242 -1.54 33.75 -31.37
N GLU A 243 -1.20 34.89 -31.94
CA GLU A 243 -1.39 35.22 -33.35
C GLU A 243 -0.65 34.27 -34.29
N TRP A 244 0.43 33.62 -33.84
CA TRP A 244 1.20 32.66 -34.64
C TRP A 244 0.57 31.27 -34.68
N CYS A 245 -0.49 31.01 -33.89
CA CYS A 245 -1.24 29.76 -33.98
C CYS A 245 -1.96 29.57 -35.31
N LEU A 246 -2.18 30.66 -36.07
CA LEU A 246 -2.81 30.64 -37.39
C LEU A 246 -1.88 30.09 -38.50
N LEU A 247 -0.60 29.87 -38.22
CA LEU A 247 0.40 29.37 -39.16
C LEU A 247 0.67 27.86 -39.04
N TYR A 248 -0.01 27.16 -38.12
CA TYR A 248 0.24 25.76 -37.77
C TYR A 248 -1.00 24.85 -37.97
N ASN A 249 -1.95 25.27 -38.80
CA ASN A 249 -3.12 24.48 -39.20
C ASN A 249 -3.01 24.00 -40.66
N ASP A 250 -1.91 23.33 -41.00
CA ASP A 250 -1.81 22.42 -42.16
C ASP A 250 -1.31 21.05 -41.68
#